data_AF-A0A2R7S3Q1-F1
#
_entry.id   AF-A0A2R7S3Q1-F1
#
_cell.length_a   1.000
_cell.length_b   1.000
_cell.length_c   1.000
_cell.angle_alpha   90.00
_cell.angle_beta   90.00
_cell.angle_gamma   90.00
#
_symmetry.space_group_name_H-M   'P 1'
#
loop_
_entity.id
_entity.type
_entity.pdbx_description
1 polymer ?
#
loop_
_entity_poly.entity_id
_entity_poly.type
_entity_poly.pdbx_seq_one_letter_code
_entity_poly.pdbx_strand_id
1 'polypeptide(L)'
;FKPTANGGVQFGLRPEHIGLTPKPGSVVVQASLKFCENMGAEVFTYFDVGGVAFSARVPAEEGMALTHLPRGSALSLHFQMSHAHLFVPGDDGLSLLA
;
A
#
# COMPACT_ATOMS: atom_id res chain seq x y z
N PHE A 1 -9.52 16.95 19.07
CA PHE A 1 -10.20 16.48 17.84
C PHE A 1 -11.27 15.46 18.22
N LYS A 2 -12.49 15.55 17.70
CA LYS A 2 -13.52 14.50 17.85
C LYS A 2 -13.73 13.85 16.47
N PRO A 3 -13.24 12.62 16.23
CA PRO A 3 -13.45 11.96 14.95
C PRO A 3 -14.95 11.77 14.70
N THR A 4 -15.38 11.93 13.45
CA THR A 4 -16.73 11.57 13.00
C THR A 4 -16.60 10.52 11.91
N ALA A 5 -17.65 9.74 11.66
CA ALA A 5 -17.64 8.69 10.64
C ALA A 5 -17.32 9.23 9.21
N ASN A 6 -17.58 10.52 8.96
CA ASN A 6 -17.36 11.17 7.68
C ASN A 6 -16.16 12.15 7.71
N GLY A 7 -15.41 12.19 8.81
CA GLY A 7 -14.24 13.04 8.94
C GLY A 7 -13.07 12.51 8.11
N GLY A 8 -12.21 13.43 7.66
CA GLY A 8 -10.92 13.03 7.09
C GLY A 8 -10.10 12.21 8.09
N VAL A 9 -9.31 11.28 7.57
CA VAL A 9 -8.39 10.43 8.35
C VAL A 9 -7.04 10.36 7.64
N GLN A 10 -5.99 10.10 8.39
CA GLN A 10 -4.74 9.62 7.82
C GLN A 10 -4.76 8.09 7.85
N PHE A 11 -4.67 7.47 6.68
CA PHE A 11 -4.67 6.02 6.51
C PHE A 11 -3.23 5.51 6.45
N GLY A 12 -2.92 4.50 7.27
CA GLY A 12 -1.63 3.83 7.27
C GLY A 12 -1.78 2.34 7.00
N LEU A 13 -1.02 1.81 6.05
CA LEU A 13 -0.84 0.37 5.83
C LEU A 13 0.63 0.12 5.53
N ARG A 14 1.25 -0.80 6.27
CA ARG A 14 2.68 -1.07 6.08
C ARG A 14 2.92 -1.80 4.74
N PRO A 15 4.05 -1.59 4.05
CA PRO A 15 4.33 -2.18 2.75
C PRO A 15 4.22 -3.71 2.70
N GLU A 16 4.60 -4.41 3.78
CA GLU A 16 4.50 -5.87 3.92
C GLU A 16 3.06 -6.40 3.98
N HIS A 17 2.08 -5.52 4.18
CA HIS A 17 0.66 -5.84 4.18
C HIS A 17 -0.01 -5.60 2.83
N ILE A 18 0.77 -5.26 1.81
CA ILE A 18 0.33 -5.08 0.42
C ILE A 18 1.08 -6.09 -0.46
N GLY A 19 0.37 -6.92 -1.22
CA GLY A 19 0.98 -7.97 -2.04
C GLY A 19 0.38 -8.08 -3.44
N LEU A 20 0.98 -8.93 -4.28
CA LEU A 20 0.50 -9.23 -5.64
C LEU A 20 -0.57 -10.34 -5.66
N THR A 21 -0.58 -11.18 -4.62
CA THR A 21 -1.48 -12.32 -4.50
C THR A 21 -2.54 -12.09 -3.42
N PRO A 22 -3.75 -12.66 -3.59
CA PRO A 22 -4.80 -12.57 -2.59
C PRO A 22 -4.38 -13.28 -1.30
N LYS A 23 -4.72 -12.68 -0.16
CA LYS A 23 -4.61 -13.25 1.18
C LYS A 23 -5.99 -13.19 1.84
N PRO A 24 -6.30 -14.06 2.82
CA PRO A 24 -7.58 -14.00 3.53
C PRO A 24 -7.87 -12.58 4.06
N GLY A 25 -9.03 -12.03 3.69
CA GLY A 25 -9.45 -10.69 4.10
C GLY A 25 -8.75 -9.53 3.37
N SER A 26 -7.94 -9.78 2.34
CA SER A 26 -7.40 -8.71 1.51
C SER A 26 -8.42 -8.20 0.49
N VAL A 27 -8.29 -6.92 0.14
CA VAL A 27 -9.12 -6.26 -0.89
C VAL A 27 -8.27 -5.90 -2.10
N VAL A 28 -8.82 -6.01 -3.30
CA VAL A 28 -8.12 -5.64 -4.53
C VAL A 28 -8.18 -4.13 -4.71
N VAL A 29 -7.03 -3.51 -4.96
CA VAL A 29 -6.85 -2.10 -5.22
C VAL A 29 -6.13 -1.92 -6.56
N GLN A 30 -6.72 -1.13 -7.45
CA GLN A 30 -6.11 -0.76 -8.72
C GLN A 30 -5.10 0.37 -8.49
N ALA A 31 -3.92 0.21 -9.06
CA ALA A 31 -2.82 1.15 -8.92
C ALA A 31 -2.06 1.33 -10.24
N SER A 32 -1.21 2.35 -10.29
CA SER A 32 -0.25 2.52 -11.39
C SER A 32 1.19 2.45 -10.87
N LEU A 33 2.03 1.67 -11.53
CA LEU A 33 3.43 1.49 -11.15
C LEU A 33 4.22 2.81 -11.31
N LYS A 34 5.00 3.21 -10.31
CA LYS A 34 5.97 4.33 -10.43
C LYS A 34 7.37 3.81 -10.75
N PHE A 35 7.91 2.97 -9.88
CA PHE A 35 9.21 2.32 -10.03
C PHE A 35 9.37 1.20 -8.98
N CYS A 36 10.43 0.39 -9.13
CA CYS A 36 10.78 -0.66 -8.19
C CYS A 36 12.24 -0.53 -7.76
N GLU A 37 12.54 -0.98 -6.54
CA GLU A 37 13.90 -1.12 -6.01
C GLU A 37 14.14 -2.59 -5.63
N ASN A 38 15.20 -3.18 -6.17
CA ASN A 38 15.61 -4.54 -5.80
C ASN A 38 16.51 -4.50 -4.57
N MET A 39 16.09 -5.16 -3.49
CA MET A 39 16.75 -5.20 -2.18
C MET A 39 17.33 -6.59 -1.86
N GLY A 40 17.57 -7.42 -2.89
CA GLY A 40 18.08 -8.78 -2.75
C GLY A 40 16.94 -9.79 -2.67
N ALA A 41 16.48 -10.10 -1.45
CA ALA A 41 15.40 -11.08 -1.24
C ALA A 41 14.00 -10.50 -1.48
N GLU A 42 13.90 -9.17 -1.59
CA GLU A 42 12.65 -8.44 -1.68
C GLU A 42 12.77 -7.36 -2.76
N VAL A 43 11.63 -7.02 -3.37
CA VAL A 43 11.48 -5.86 -4.25
C VAL A 43 10.51 -4.89 -3.59
N PHE A 44 10.97 -3.66 -3.38
CA PHE A 44 10.09 -2.56 -2.99
C PHE A 44 9.46 -1.97 -4.24
N THR A 45 8.14 -2.01 -4.31
CA THR A 45 7.37 -1.49 -5.44
C THR A 45 6.67 -0.21 -5.02
N TYR A 46 6.94 0.89 -5.71
CA TYR A 46 6.30 2.17 -5.51
C TYR A 46 5.22 2.38 -6.56
N PHE A 47 4.03 2.77 -6.13
CA PHE A 47 2.87 2.90 -7.00
C PHE A 47 1.97 4.05 -6.56
N ASP A 48 1.01 4.37 -7.42
CA ASP A 48 0.00 5.39 -7.21
C ASP A 48 -1.38 4.75 -7.06
N VAL A 49 -2.16 5.21 -6.08
CA VAL A 49 -3.58 4.90 -5.93
C VAL A 49 -4.34 6.22 -5.93
N GLY A 50 -5.01 6.55 -7.04
CA GLY A 50 -5.85 7.74 -7.13
C GLY A 50 -5.14 9.07 -6.83
N GLY A 51 -3.86 9.20 -7.20
CA GLY A 51 -3.01 10.36 -6.93
C GLY A 51 -2.19 10.26 -5.64
N VAL A 52 -2.37 9.20 -4.84
CA VAL A 52 -1.67 9.00 -3.57
C VAL A 52 -0.55 7.99 -3.73
N ALA A 53 0.65 8.35 -3.30
CA ALA A 53 1.81 7.46 -3.35
C ALA A 53 1.77 6.41 -2.24
N PHE A 54 2.01 5.15 -2.61
CA PHE A 54 2.14 4.01 -1.72
C PHE A 54 3.36 3.17 -2.11
N SER A 55 3.74 2.27 -1.21
CA SER A 55 4.75 1.24 -1.48
C SER A 55 4.30 -0.12 -0.97
N ALA A 56 4.81 -1.18 -1.61
CA ALA A 56 4.63 -2.57 -1.22
C ALA A 56 5.99 -3.25 -1.12
N ARG A 57 6.10 -4.22 -0.21
CA ARG A 57 7.30 -5.06 -0.05
C ARG A 57 6.95 -6.46 -0.54
N VAL A 58 7.45 -6.82 -1.71
CA VAL A 58 7.10 -8.06 -2.42
C VAL A 58 8.31 -9.01 -2.39
N PRO A 59 8.14 -10.32 -2.14
CA PRO A 59 9.22 -11.29 -2.29
C PRO A 59 9.83 -11.23 -3.69
N ALA A 60 11.16 -11.38 -3.80
CA ALA A 60 11.85 -11.23 -5.09
C ALA A 60 11.34 -12.20 -6.18
N GLU A 61 10.93 -13.41 -5.79
CA GLU A 61 10.35 -14.42 -6.69
C GLU A 61 9.15 -13.89 -7.49
N GLU A 62 8.35 -13.01 -6.87
CA GLU A 62 7.19 -12.38 -7.49
C GLU A 62 7.53 -10.96 -8.01
N GLY A 63 8.27 -10.18 -7.22
CA GLY A 63 8.51 -8.77 -7.44
C GLY A 63 9.46 -8.45 -8.60
N MET A 64 10.35 -9.37 -8.97
CA MET A 64 11.29 -9.15 -10.07
C MET A 64 10.59 -8.88 -11.40
N ALA A 65 9.46 -9.53 -11.66
CA ALA A 65 8.66 -9.29 -12.86
C ALA A 65 8.19 -7.82 -12.98
N LEU A 66 7.90 -7.18 -11.84
CA LEU A 66 7.47 -5.78 -11.81
C LEU A 66 8.59 -4.81 -12.21
N THR A 67 9.85 -5.18 -12.01
CA THR A 67 11.01 -4.34 -12.36
C THR A 67 11.17 -4.15 -13.88
N HIS A 68 10.56 -5.04 -14.66
CA HIS A 68 10.58 -4.98 -16.13
C HIS A 68 9.38 -4.25 -16.73
N LEU A 69 8.39 -3.88 -15.90
CA LEU A 69 7.22 -3.15 -16.36
C LEU A 69 7.54 -1.65 -16.53
N PRO A 70 7.01 -0.99 -17.58
CA PRO A 70 7.16 0.44 -17.72
C PRO A 70 6.43 1.19 -16.61
N ARG A 71 6.92 2.38 -16.26
CA ARG A 71 6.19 3.33 -15.40
C ARG A 71 4.80 3.59 -15.97
N GLY A 72 3.80 3.68 -15.09
CA GLY A 72 2.40 3.85 -15.43
C GLY A 72 1.65 2.54 -15.72
N SER A 73 2.34 1.40 -15.72
CA SER A 73 1.69 0.08 -15.87
C SER A 73 0.61 -0.11 -14.81
N ALA A 74 -0.55 -0.61 -15.23
CA ALA A 74 -1.64 -0.95 -14.32
C ALA A 74 -1.23 -2.13 -13.43
N LEU A 75 -1.49 -2.01 -12.13
CA LEU A 75 -1.26 -3.05 -11.13
C LEU A 75 -2.58 -3.35 -10.43
N SER A 76 -2.83 -4.64 -10.16
CA SER A 76 -3.82 -5.09 -9.20
C SER A 76 -3.10 -5.55 -7.95
N LEU A 77 -3.28 -4.82 -6.85
CA LEU A 77 -2.60 -5.08 -5.58
C LEU A 77 -3.62 -5.52 -4.52
N HIS A 78 -3.19 -6.36 -3.59
CA HIS A 78 -4.03 -6.90 -2.53
C HIS A 78 -3.66 -6.28 -1.19
N PHE A 79 -4.56 -5.45 -0.65
CA PHE A 79 -4.37 -4.72 0.60
C PHE A 79 -5.00 -5.51 1.76
N GLN A 80 -4.19 -5.90 2.75
CA GLN A 80 -4.67 -6.60 3.95
C GLN A 80 -5.25 -5.61 4.97
N MET A 81 -6.51 -5.20 4.77
CA MET A 81 -7.15 -4.11 5.54
C MET A 81 -7.26 -4.38 7.04
N SER A 82 -7.17 -5.64 7.49
CA SER A 82 -7.12 -5.98 8.92
C SER A 82 -5.86 -5.45 9.64
N HIS A 83 -4.82 -5.07 8.89
CA HIS A 83 -3.59 -4.46 9.41
C HIS A 83 -3.53 -2.94 9.19
N ALA A 84 -4.60 -2.35 8.67
CA ALA A 84 -4.68 -0.92 8.47
C ALA A 84 -4.79 -0.18 9.80
N HIS A 85 -4.23 1.02 9.84
CA HIS A 85 -4.34 1.95 10.95
C HIS A 85 -4.98 3.24 10.44
N LEU A 86 -5.79 3.86 11.30
CA LEU A 86 -6.37 5.17 11.06
C LEU A 86 -5.84 6.12 12.12
N PHE A 87 -5.44 7.32 11.69
CA PHE A 87 -4.95 8.37 12.58
C PHE A 87 -5.74 9.66 12.36
N VAL A 88 -5.74 10.50 13.39
CA VAL A 88 -6.19 11.90 13.28
C VAL A 88 -5.36 12.57 12.18
N PRO A 89 -5.98 13.29 11.23
CA PRO A 89 -5.25 14.05 10.22
C PRO A 89 -4.31 15.09 10.84
N GLY A 90 -3.14 15.27 10.25
CA GLY A 90 -2.14 16.25 10.69
C GLY A 90 -0.98 15.61 11.45
N ASP A 91 -0.11 16.44 12.01
CA ASP A 91 1.19 15.99 12.54
C ASP A 91 1.11 15.28 13.88
N ASP A 92 -0.01 15.43 14.60
CA ASP A 92 -0.17 14.86 15.96
C ASP A 92 -0.27 13.32 15.96
N GLY A 93 -0.63 12.70 14.82
CA GLY A 93 -0.52 11.25 14.59
C GLY A 93 -1.28 10.34 15.56
N LEU A 94 -2.29 10.85 16.27
CA LEU A 94 -3.03 10.07 17.27
C LEU A 94 -3.82 8.93 16.59
N SER A 95 -3.67 7.69 17.08
CA SER A 95 -4.42 6.54 16.57
C SER A 95 -5.92 6.68 16.85
N LEU A 96 -6.73 6.35 15.84
CA LEU A 96 -8.20 6.26 15.91
C LEU A 96 -8.69 4.81 16.08
N LEU A 97 -7.81 3.83 15.88
CA LEU A 97 -8.09 2.43 16.17
C LEU A 97 -7.49 2.10 17.54
N ALA A 98 -8.33 1.59 18.45
CA ALA A 98 -7.97 1.14 19.79
C ALA A 98 -7.43 -0.29 19.77
#